data_AF-A0A2E1AKI3-F1
#
_entry.id   AF-A0A2E1AKI3-F1
#
_cell.length_a   1.000
_cell.length_b   1.000
_cell.length_c   1.000
_cell.angle_alpha   90.00
_cell.angle_beta   90.00
_cell.angle_gamma   90.00
#
_symmetry.space_group_name_H-M   'P 1'
#
loop_
_entity.id
_entity.type
_entity.pdbx_description
1 polymer ?
#
loop_
_entity_poly.entity_id
_entity_poly.type
_entity_poly.pdbx_seq_one_letter_code
_entity_poly.pdbx_strand_id
1 'polypeptide(L)'
;MSSKKPIYCPICGHTLTEREEGGRLRPACDNCGYVHFVNPVPGVGMLIEMDGGVVLIKRGHAPHEGEWTLPSGFVEADESAEEAAIREALEETGLQTEIIELAAINSFPEGPPVSGIMIFYRMRPVGGQLLAGDDAVEARVFQPEELPLLPFRTHREMIAEWLETLDEVGGKVPKRQPPDIQIRLAEADDIDQILGLLALIPHNRQLTDKEWAAVRIRVLESPLVEVYVAEVRDPLPIIVGCVGLSIVRGLTEGAGVLNDMAVLPRYQRRGVGAELLEGVMRRAAELNLNTLWVNSRRANDQARAFLAKLGFQRDDMMLLKIG
;
A
#
# COMPACT_ATOMS: atom_id res chain seq x y z
N MET A 1 -16.39 1.44 -8.58
CA MET A 1 -16.86 1.01 -9.93
C MET A 1 -15.92 -0.07 -10.46
N SER A 2 -16.40 -1.28 -10.76
CA SER A 2 -15.56 -2.33 -11.37
C SER A 2 -15.10 -1.86 -12.76
N SER A 3 -13.78 -1.73 -12.97
CA SER A 3 -13.16 -1.43 -14.27
C SER A 3 -13.50 -2.54 -15.26
N LYS A 4 -14.63 -2.41 -15.97
CA LYS A 4 -14.98 -3.31 -17.07
C LYS A 4 -13.97 -3.07 -18.18
N LYS A 5 -13.17 -4.09 -18.51
CA LYS A 5 -12.30 -4.08 -19.69
C LYS A 5 -13.14 -3.71 -20.92
N PRO A 6 -12.71 -2.75 -21.76
CA PRO A 6 -13.46 -2.38 -22.94
C PRO A 6 -13.57 -3.56 -23.90
N ILE A 7 -14.78 -3.80 -24.42
CA ILE A 7 -15.06 -4.89 -25.37
C ILE A 7 -14.97 -4.38 -26.81
N TYR A 8 -15.26 -3.10 -27.04
CA TYR A 8 -15.27 -2.48 -28.36
C TYR A 8 -14.19 -1.40 -28.48
N CYS A 9 -13.64 -1.26 -29.67
CA CYS A 9 -12.63 -0.26 -30.01
C CYS A 9 -13.25 1.15 -29.94
N PRO A 10 -12.67 2.08 -29.16
CA PRO A 10 -13.20 3.43 -29.02
C PRO A 10 -13.05 4.26 -30.32
N ILE A 11 -12.25 3.80 -31.28
CA ILE A 11 -12.00 4.51 -32.54
C ILE A 11 -12.98 4.09 -33.64
N CYS A 12 -13.28 2.79 -33.78
CA CYS A 12 -14.07 2.28 -34.91
C CYS A 12 -15.21 1.34 -34.54
N GLY A 13 -15.42 1.06 -33.25
CA GLY A 13 -16.51 0.18 -32.78
C GLY A 13 -16.28 -1.32 -33.01
N HIS A 14 -15.20 -1.73 -33.66
CA HIS A 14 -14.86 -3.15 -33.84
C HIS A 14 -14.54 -3.82 -32.49
N THR A 15 -14.86 -5.10 -32.33
CA THR A 15 -14.54 -5.86 -31.11
C THR A 15 -13.02 -5.93 -30.89
N LEU A 16 -12.57 -5.71 -29.66
CA LEU A 16 -11.15 -5.85 -29.30
C LEU A 16 -10.78 -7.32 -29.12
N THR A 17 -9.58 -7.68 -29.59
CA THR A 17 -8.94 -9.00 -29.45
C THR A 17 -7.68 -8.86 -28.60
N GLU A 18 -7.12 -9.96 -28.09
CA GLU A 18 -5.83 -9.92 -27.39
C GLU A 18 -4.67 -10.04 -28.40
N ARG A 19 -3.78 -9.05 -28.42
CA ARG A 19 -2.57 -9.02 -29.25
C ARG A 19 -1.34 -8.78 -28.41
N GLU A 20 -0.22 -9.42 -28.76
CA GLU A 20 1.07 -9.18 -28.10
C GLU A 20 1.68 -7.86 -28.56
N GLU A 21 1.83 -6.92 -27.63
CA GLU A 21 2.34 -5.57 -27.87
C GLU A 21 3.35 -5.21 -26.77
N GLY A 22 4.63 -5.14 -27.15
CA GLY A 22 5.72 -4.87 -26.20
C GLY A 22 5.89 -5.95 -25.14
N GLY A 23 5.75 -7.23 -25.52
CA GLY A 23 5.93 -8.39 -24.63
C GLY A 23 4.80 -8.61 -23.62
N ARG A 24 3.62 -8.00 -23.84
CA ARG A 24 2.41 -8.23 -23.03
C ARG A 24 1.20 -8.38 -23.94
N LEU A 25 0.28 -9.26 -23.55
CA LEU A 25 -1.04 -9.34 -24.17
C LEU A 25 -1.87 -8.12 -23.77
N ARG A 26 -2.48 -7.47 -24.77
CA ARG A 26 -3.29 -6.27 -24.59
C ARG A 26 -4.55 -6.33 -25.46
N PRO A 27 -5.66 -5.71 -25.04
CA PRO A 27 -6.78 -5.48 -25.93
C PRO A 27 -6.34 -4.59 -27.10
N ALA A 28 -6.49 -5.08 -28.32
CA ALA A 28 -6.12 -4.39 -29.54
C ALA A 28 -7.24 -4.55 -30.60
N CYS A 29 -7.29 -3.62 -31.54
CA CYS A 29 -8.24 -3.63 -32.63
C CYS A 29 -7.56 -4.14 -33.90
N ASP A 30 -8.05 -5.24 -34.44
CA ASP A 30 -7.53 -5.81 -35.69
C ASP A 30 -7.99 -5.04 -36.94
N ASN A 31 -9.02 -4.20 -36.80
CA ASN A 31 -9.53 -3.38 -37.90
C ASN A 31 -8.74 -2.08 -38.11
N CYS A 32 -8.46 -1.32 -37.05
CA CYS A 32 -7.81 -0.01 -37.15
C CYS A 32 -6.43 0.07 -36.49
N GLY A 33 -5.96 -1.01 -35.87
CA GLY A 33 -4.65 -1.08 -35.22
C GLY A 33 -4.58 -0.48 -33.80
N TYR A 34 -5.65 0.13 -33.28
CA TYR A 34 -5.71 0.69 -31.93
C TYR A 34 -5.27 -0.32 -30.86
N VAL A 35 -4.45 0.10 -29.89
CA VAL A 35 -4.05 -0.70 -28.74
C VAL A 35 -4.51 -0.02 -27.46
N HIS A 36 -5.22 -0.75 -26.60
CA HIS A 36 -5.70 -0.24 -25.33
C HIS A 36 -4.64 -0.41 -24.24
N PHE A 37 -4.10 0.71 -23.77
CA PHE A 37 -3.19 0.74 -22.62
C PHE A 37 -3.98 1.02 -21.34
N VAL A 38 -3.94 0.07 -20.41
CA VAL A 38 -4.42 0.29 -19.04
C VAL A 38 -3.30 0.97 -18.26
N ASN A 39 -3.45 2.27 -18.03
CA ASN A 39 -2.49 3.09 -17.32
C ASN A 39 -2.97 3.38 -15.89
N PRO A 40 -2.06 3.55 -14.92
CA PRO A 40 -2.43 4.08 -13.61
C PRO A 40 -3.02 5.48 -13.74
N VAL A 41 -4.04 5.78 -12.93
CA VAL A 41 -4.64 7.11 -12.90
C VAL A 41 -3.80 8.04 -12.01
N PRO A 42 -3.45 9.26 -12.46
CA PRO A 42 -2.80 10.25 -11.62
C PRO A 42 -3.81 10.87 -10.64
N GLY A 43 -3.43 10.94 -9.37
CA GLY A 43 -4.14 11.68 -8.34
C GLY A 43 -3.18 12.56 -7.55
N VAL A 44 -3.74 13.57 -6.91
CA VAL A 44 -3.03 14.52 -6.06
C VAL A 44 -3.53 14.40 -4.63
N GLY A 45 -2.62 14.58 -3.67
CA GLY A 45 -2.97 14.67 -2.25
C GLY A 45 -2.36 15.91 -1.64
N MET A 46 -3.07 16.52 -0.69
CA MET A 46 -2.66 17.81 -0.12
C MET A 46 -2.35 17.64 1.36
N LEU A 47 -1.09 17.83 1.72
CA LEU A 47 -0.64 17.96 3.10
C LEU A 47 -0.67 19.44 3.46
N ILE A 48 -1.85 19.92 3.88
CA ILE A 48 -2.08 21.32 4.21
C ILE A 48 -1.75 21.55 5.69
N GLU A 49 -0.64 22.25 5.96
CA GLU A 49 -0.22 22.61 7.31
C GLU A 49 -0.96 23.86 7.78
N MET A 50 -1.62 23.77 8.93
CA MET A 50 -2.40 24.86 9.52
C MET A 50 -2.40 24.73 11.05
N ASP A 51 -2.17 25.84 11.76
CA ASP A 51 -2.21 25.90 13.23
C ASP A 51 -1.37 24.82 13.95
N GLY A 52 -0.20 24.50 13.42
CA GLY A 52 0.72 23.49 13.97
C GLY A 52 0.32 22.03 13.67
N GLY A 53 -0.82 21.81 13.02
CA GLY A 53 -1.30 20.51 12.60
C GLY A 53 -1.49 20.41 11.08
N VAL A 54 -2.27 19.42 10.67
CA VAL A 54 -2.65 19.19 9.27
C VAL A 54 -4.16 19.17 9.11
N VAL A 55 -4.63 19.66 7.96
CA VAL A 55 -6.05 19.57 7.59
C VAL A 55 -6.38 18.15 7.14
N LEU A 56 -7.38 17.54 7.76
CA LEU A 56 -8.02 16.32 7.27
C LEU A 56 -9.47 16.60 6.92
N ILE A 57 -9.98 15.83 5.96
CA ILE A 57 -11.40 15.80 5.60
C ILE A 57 -12.01 14.45 5.97
N LYS A 58 -13.29 14.46 6.32
CA LYS A 58 -14.08 13.27 6.59
C LYS A 58 -14.89 12.94 5.35
N ARG A 59 -14.66 11.77 4.79
CA ARG A 59 -15.27 11.37 3.51
C ARG A 59 -16.78 11.21 3.63
N GLY A 60 -17.54 11.78 2.70
CA GLY A 60 -18.99 11.64 2.59
C GLY A 60 -19.44 10.44 1.75
N HIS A 61 -18.52 9.79 1.04
CA HIS A 61 -18.83 8.73 0.09
C HIS A 61 -17.84 7.56 0.15
N ALA A 62 -18.33 6.37 -0.21
CA ALA A 62 -17.53 5.16 -0.31
C ALA A 62 -16.41 5.26 -1.39
N PRO A 63 -15.28 4.54 -1.22
CA PRO A 63 -14.92 3.72 -0.06
C PRO A 63 -14.58 4.58 1.17
N HIS A 64 -14.58 3.98 2.37
CA HIS A 64 -14.21 4.64 3.63
C HIS A 64 -15.07 5.85 4.00
N GLU A 65 -16.38 5.77 3.74
CA GLU A 65 -17.34 6.79 4.17
C GLU A 65 -17.30 6.96 5.69
N GLY A 66 -17.24 8.22 6.15
CA GLY A 66 -17.14 8.58 7.56
C GLY A 66 -15.73 8.51 8.15
N GLU A 67 -14.73 8.03 7.41
CA GLU A 67 -13.33 8.01 7.84
C GLU A 67 -12.59 9.30 7.43
N TRP A 68 -11.54 9.63 8.18
CA TRP A 68 -10.72 10.83 7.94
C TRP A 68 -9.58 10.53 6.97
N THR A 69 -9.33 11.44 6.03
CA THR A 69 -8.24 11.36 5.05
C THR A 69 -7.59 12.71 4.83
N LEU A 70 -6.33 12.71 4.35
CA LEU A 70 -5.83 13.90 3.65
C LEU A 70 -6.78 14.26 2.49
N PRO A 71 -7.00 15.56 2.23
CA PRO A 71 -7.64 16.03 1.01
C PRO A 71 -6.92 15.48 -0.23
N SER A 72 -7.67 15.06 -1.24
CA SER A 72 -7.11 14.42 -2.44
C SER A 72 -8.12 14.27 -3.56
N GLY A 73 -7.66 14.37 -4.81
CA GLY A 73 -8.51 14.12 -5.98
C GLY A 73 -7.74 13.68 -7.22
N PHE A 74 -8.44 13.55 -8.34
CA PHE A 74 -7.85 13.14 -9.60
C PHE A 74 -7.34 14.35 -10.39
N VAL A 75 -6.28 14.13 -11.16
CA VAL A 75 -5.81 15.14 -12.12
C VAL A 75 -6.67 15.06 -13.38
N GLU A 76 -7.31 16.17 -13.76
CA GLU A 76 -8.05 16.27 -15.01
C GLU A 76 -7.11 16.43 -16.23
N ALA A 77 -7.64 16.17 -17.43
CA ALA A 77 -6.81 16.07 -18.63
C ALA A 77 -6.26 17.41 -19.14
N ASP A 78 -6.84 18.52 -18.70
CA ASP A 78 -6.53 19.89 -19.11
C ASP A 78 -5.83 20.72 -18.03
N GLU A 79 -5.40 20.09 -16.93
CA GLU A 79 -4.67 20.73 -15.83
C GLU A 79 -3.33 20.02 -15.51
N SER A 80 -2.43 20.76 -14.86
CA SER A 80 -1.24 20.20 -14.19
C SER A 80 -1.59 19.59 -12.84
N ALA A 81 -0.69 18.76 -12.28
CA ALA A 81 -0.89 18.21 -10.94
C ALA A 81 -0.90 19.30 -9.85
N GLU A 82 -0.14 20.37 -10.06
CA GLU A 82 -0.12 21.54 -9.19
C GLU A 82 -1.47 22.29 -9.23
N GLU A 83 -2.03 22.51 -10.43
CA GLU A 83 -3.36 23.12 -10.59
C GLU A 83 -4.44 22.24 -9.95
N ALA A 84 -4.40 20.92 -10.18
CA ALA A 84 -5.30 19.97 -9.56
C ALA A 84 -5.23 20.04 -8.02
N ALA A 85 -4.04 20.08 -7.44
CA ALA A 85 -3.88 20.15 -5.98
C ALA A 85 -4.46 21.45 -5.39
N ILE A 86 -4.31 22.58 -6.09
CA ILE A 86 -4.89 23.86 -5.68
C ILE A 86 -6.41 23.85 -5.82
N ARG A 87 -6.95 23.30 -6.92
CA ARG A 87 -8.39 23.14 -7.16
C ARG A 87 -9.03 22.26 -6.10
N GLU A 88 -8.51 21.06 -5.91
CA GLU A 88 -9.04 20.08 -4.95
C GLU A 88 -8.94 20.60 -3.51
N ALA A 89 -7.87 21.33 -3.14
CA ALA A 89 -7.78 21.96 -1.82
C ALA A 89 -8.90 22.98 -1.58
N LEU A 90 -9.23 23.77 -2.60
CA LEU A 90 -10.34 24.72 -2.51
C LEU A 90 -11.70 24.00 -2.46
N GLU A 91 -11.89 22.98 -3.30
CA GLU A 91 -13.15 22.23 -3.42
C GLU A 91 -13.46 21.43 -2.16
N GLU A 92 -12.48 20.73 -1.57
CA GLU A 92 -12.72 19.85 -0.43
C GLU A 92 -12.64 20.57 0.93
N THR A 93 -11.85 21.65 1.04
CA THR A 93 -11.58 22.29 2.34
C THR A 93 -11.92 23.78 2.40
N GLY A 94 -12.34 24.41 1.30
CA GLY A 94 -12.64 25.84 1.23
C GLY A 94 -11.42 26.76 1.43
N LEU A 95 -10.21 26.19 1.44
CA LEU A 95 -8.96 26.93 1.67
C LEU A 95 -8.33 27.32 0.34
N GLN A 96 -7.91 28.57 0.25
CA GLN A 96 -6.98 28.99 -0.80
C GLN A 96 -5.58 28.69 -0.30
N THR A 97 -4.84 27.85 -1.02
CA THR A 97 -3.55 27.34 -0.59
C THR A 97 -2.45 27.73 -1.57
N GLU A 98 -1.23 27.78 -1.07
CA GLU A 98 -0.04 27.81 -1.92
C GLU A 98 0.80 26.54 -1.71
N ILE A 99 1.34 26.02 -2.80
CA ILE A 99 2.25 24.86 -2.78
C ILE A 99 3.61 25.31 -2.28
N ILE A 100 4.11 24.63 -1.26
CA ILE A 100 5.45 24.83 -0.71
C ILE A 100 6.44 23.97 -1.46
N GLU A 101 6.14 22.67 -1.59
CA GLU A 101 6.98 21.70 -2.30
C GLU A 101 6.20 20.44 -2.69
N LEU A 102 6.77 19.70 -3.64
CA LEU A 102 6.43 18.29 -3.87
C LEU A 102 6.92 17.48 -2.68
N ALA A 103 6.01 16.89 -1.92
CA ALA A 103 6.32 16.16 -0.71
C ALA A 103 6.62 14.68 -0.98
N ALA A 104 5.76 13.99 -1.75
CA ALA A 104 5.95 12.57 -2.02
C ALA A 104 5.30 12.12 -3.34
N ILE A 105 5.79 11.02 -3.90
CA ILE A 105 5.16 10.31 -5.02
C ILE A 105 5.00 8.84 -4.64
N ASN A 106 3.75 8.38 -4.52
CA ASN A 106 3.43 7.05 -4.05
C ASN A 106 2.54 6.34 -5.07
N SER A 107 2.91 5.12 -5.46
CA SER A 107 2.04 4.28 -6.28
C SER A 107 1.09 3.46 -5.41
N PHE A 108 -0.16 3.30 -5.85
CA PHE A 108 -1.11 2.34 -5.29
C PHE A 108 -1.51 1.33 -6.39
N PRO A 109 -0.67 0.32 -6.68
CA PRO A 109 -1.01 -0.71 -7.67
C PRO A 109 -2.18 -1.61 -7.24
N GLU A 110 -2.60 -1.55 -5.98
CA GLU A 110 -3.58 -2.43 -5.37
C GLU A 110 -5.04 -2.25 -5.84
N GLY A 111 -5.50 -1.04 -6.20
CA GLY A 111 -6.93 -0.79 -6.45
C GLY A 111 -7.81 -1.04 -5.20
N PRO A 112 -9.09 -0.61 -5.15
CA PRO A 112 -10.00 -0.34 -6.26
C PRO A 112 -10.49 1.13 -6.35
N PRO A 113 -10.94 1.63 -7.53
CA PRO A 113 -11.28 0.89 -8.76
C PRO A 113 -10.19 0.82 -9.84
N VAL A 114 -9.06 1.52 -9.68
CA VAL A 114 -7.94 1.56 -10.63
C VAL A 114 -6.64 1.68 -9.86
N SER A 115 -5.57 1.05 -10.35
CA SER A 115 -4.22 1.38 -9.88
C SER A 115 -3.94 2.87 -10.16
N GLY A 116 -3.19 3.55 -9.30
CA GLY A 116 -2.83 4.93 -9.56
C GLY A 116 -1.51 5.36 -8.95
N ILE A 117 -1.20 6.63 -9.18
CA ILE A 117 -0.04 7.33 -8.65
C ILE A 117 -0.57 8.55 -7.92
N MET A 118 -0.28 8.64 -6.62
CA MET A 118 -0.54 9.83 -5.80
C MET A 118 0.69 10.72 -5.80
N ILE A 119 0.47 12.00 -6.09
CA ILE A 119 1.46 13.08 -6.03
C ILE A 119 1.05 13.97 -4.86
N PHE A 120 1.81 13.93 -3.77
CA PHE A 120 1.51 14.73 -2.59
C PHE A 120 2.27 16.06 -2.61
N TYR A 121 1.56 17.14 -2.33
CA TYR A 121 2.14 18.47 -2.15
C TYR A 121 2.03 18.90 -0.69
N ARG A 122 3.11 19.47 -0.13
CA ARG A 122 3.03 20.21 1.12
C ARG A 122 2.57 21.62 0.81
N MET A 123 1.56 22.08 1.53
CA MET A 123 0.86 23.33 1.23
C MET A 123 0.58 24.09 2.53
N ARG A 124 0.32 25.39 2.41
CA ARG A 124 -0.20 26.20 3.51
C ARG A 124 -1.36 27.09 3.04
N PRO A 125 -2.31 27.42 3.92
CA PRO A 125 -3.38 28.34 3.60
C PRO A 125 -2.83 29.77 3.43
N VAL A 126 -3.27 30.44 2.37
CA VAL A 126 -3.05 31.87 2.09
C VAL A 126 -4.36 32.68 2.14
N GLY A 127 -5.50 32.00 2.23
CA GLY A 127 -6.83 32.59 2.34
C GLY A 127 -7.92 31.52 2.46
N GLY A 128 -9.18 31.97 2.39
CA GLY A 128 -10.34 31.10 2.56
C GLY A 128 -10.69 30.83 4.02
N GLN A 129 -11.67 29.95 4.24
CA GLN A 129 -12.10 29.48 5.56
C GLN A 129 -12.20 27.97 5.50
N LEU A 130 -11.68 27.30 6.53
CA LEU A 130 -11.74 25.84 6.61
C LEU A 130 -13.20 25.39 6.75
N LEU A 131 -13.73 24.83 5.67
CA LEU A 131 -15.10 24.36 5.54
C LEU A 131 -15.08 23.12 4.66
N ALA A 132 -15.81 22.08 5.06
CA ALA A 132 -15.97 20.91 4.21
C ALA A 132 -16.73 21.30 2.94
N GLY A 133 -16.23 20.88 1.78
CA GLY A 133 -16.92 21.02 0.49
C GLY A 133 -17.29 19.68 -0.13
N ASP A 134 -17.41 19.64 -1.45
CA ASP A 134 -18.00 18.57 -2.28
C ASP A 134 -18.20 17.21 -1.60
N ASP A 135 -17.15 16.38 -1.59
CA ASP A 135 -17.20 14.99 -1.11
C ASP A 135 -16.85 14.87 0.38
N ALA A 136 -16.64 15.99 1.09
CA ALA A 136 -16.29 16.04 2.49
C ALA A 136 -17.49 16.43 3.36
N VAL A 137 -17.79 15.64 4.39
CA VAL A 137 -18.85 15.97 5.36
C VAL A 137 -18.34 16.80 6.54
N GLU A 138 -17.02 16.81 6.74
CA GLU A 138 -16.36 17.54 7.82
C GLU A 138 -14.91 17.85 7.40
N ALA A 139 -14.36 18.99 7.82
CA ALA A 139 -12.97 19.36 7.61
C ALA A 139 -12.44 20.01 8.89
N ARG A 140 -11.31 19.54 9.41
CA ARG A 140 -10.70 20.12 10.62
C ARG A 140 -9.19 19.91 10.66
N VAL A 141 -8.54 20.73 11.47
CA VAL A 141 -7.12 20.58 11.79
C VAL A 141 -6.94 19.47 12.82
N PHE A 142 -5.95 18.62 12.62
CA PHE A 142 -5.50 17.61 13.56
C PHE A 142 -4.06 17.90 13.97
N GLN A 143 -3.82 17.97 15.28
CA GLN A 143 -2.46 18.05 15.82
C GLN A 143 -1.74 16.70 15.66
N PRO A 144 -0.40 16.69 15.60
CA PRO A 144 0.40 15.46 15.49
C PRO A 144 -0.05 14.33 16.43
N GLU A 145 -0.35 14.66 17.68
CA GLU A 145 -0.70 13.70 18.73
C GLU A 145 -2.16 13.21 18.67
N GLU A 146 -2.99 13.84 17.84
CA GLU A 146 -4.43 13.57 17.73
C GLU A 146 -4.80 12.88 16.40
N LEU A 147 -3.81 12.59 15.55
CA LEU A 147 -4.03 12.04 14.22
C LEU A 147 -4.71 10.66 14.28
N PRO A 148 -5.80 10.46 13.53
CA PRO A 148 -6.46 9.16 13.44
C PRO A 148 -5.68 8.23 12.50
N LEU A 149 -5.95 6.94 12.59
CA LEU A 149 -5.50 5.99 11.58
C LEU A 149 -6.22 6.28 10.26
N LEU A 150 -5.47 6.69 9.22
CA LEU A 150 -6.05 6.99 7.92
C LEU A 150 -6.29 5.70 7.12
N PRO A 151 -7.41 5.56 6.38
CA PRO A 151 -7.75 4.33 5.66
C PRO A 151 -6.80 4.03 4.50
N PHE A 152 -6.39 5.08 3.78
CA PHE A 152 -5.52 4.92 2.61
C PHE A 152 -4.06 4.82 3.03
N ARG A 153 -3.40 3.76 2.55
CA ARG A 153 -1.98 3.52 2.78
C ARG A 153 -1.12 4.72 2.40
N THR A 154 -1.34 5.28 1.22
CA THR A 154 -0.56 6.41 0.69
C THR A 154 -0.68 7.65 1.58
N HIS A 155 -1.82 7.85 2.24
CA HIS A 155 -2.02 8.98 3.14
C HIS A 155 -1.28 8.74 4.47
N ARG A 156 -1.32 7.51 5.01
CA ARG A 156 -0.49 7.12 6.16
C ARG A 156 1.00 7.27 5.87
N GLU A 157 1.42 6.90 4.65
CA GLU A 157 2.80 7.04 4.22
C GLU A 157 3.26 8.51 4.20
N MET A 158 2.41 9.41 3.68
CA MET A 158 2.68 10.84 3.64
C MET A 158 2.70 11.46 5.05
N ILE A 159 1.73 11.13 5.91
CA ILE A 159 1.70 11.62 7.30
C ILE A 159 2.93 11.18 8.08
N ALA A 160 3.38 9.94 7.90
CA ALA A 160 4.59 9.45 8.55
C ALA A 160 5.82 10.28 8.18
N GLU A 161 5.98 10.59 6.89
CA GLU A 161 7.06 11.43 6.38
C GLU A 161 6.95 12.87 6.88
N TRP A 162 5.74 13.44 6.95
CA TRP A 162 5.53 14.76 7.51
C TRP A 162 6.03 14.89 8.96
N LEU A 163 5.67 13.95 9.82
CA LEU A 163 6.08 14.04 11.23
C LEU A 163 7.58 13.77 11.41
N GLU A 164 8.19 12.90 10.59
CA GLU A 164 9.66 12.78 10.55
C GLU A 164 10.32 14.16 10.29
N THR A 165 9.71 15.02 9.45
CA THR A 165 10.23 16.39 9.23
C THR A 165 10.05 17.33 10.42
N LEU A 166 9.03 17.13 11.26
CA LEU A 166 8.85 17.93 12.48
C LEU A 166 9.96 17.66 13.50
N ASP A 167 10.40 16.41 13.60
CA ASP A 167 11.53 16.02 14.47
C ASP A 167 12.87 16.59 13.96
N GLU A 168 13.03 16.72 12.65
CA GLU A 168 14.25 17.30 12.04
C GLU A 168 14.43 18.79 12.36
N VAL A 169 13.36 19.57 12.46
CA VAL A 169 13.40 21.00 12.85
C VAL A 169 13.78 21.17 14.34
N GLY A 170 13.63 20.13 15.15
CA GLY A 170 14.02 20.08 16.57
C GLY A 170 15.50 19.79 16.87
N GLY A 171 16.29 19.37 15.86
CA GLY A 171 17.75 19.28 15.95
C GLY A 171 18.36 17.90 15.71
N LYS A 172 19.32 17.88 14.77
CA LYS A 172 20.16 16.79 14.23
C LYS A 172 19.46 15.88 13.22
N VAL A 173 19.87 16.05 11.95
CA VAL A 173 19.69 15.07 10.87
C VAL A 173 20.16 13.69 11.37
N PRO A 174 19.27 12.70 11.58
CA PRO A 174 19.72 11.36 11.85
C PRO A 174 20.32 10.82 10.55
N LYS A 175 21.55 10.28 10.61
CA LYS A 175 21.99 9.33 9.59
C LYS A 175 20.92 8.25 9.53
N ARG A 176 20.16 8.14 8.42
CA ARG A 176 19.10 7.13 8.18
C ARG A 176 19.39 5.84 8.95
N GLN A 177 18.89 5.77 10.18
CA GLN A 177 18.91 4.55 10.96
C GLN A 177 17.87 3.64 10.32
N PRO A 178 18.05 2.31 10.35
CA PRO A 178 16.94 1.42 10.05
C PRO A 178 15.74 1.89 10.91
N PRO A 179 14.55 2.05 10.32
CA PRO A 179 13.39 2.47 11.08
C PRO A 179 13.23 1.54 12.28
N ASP A 180 12.75 2.05 13.41
CA ASP A 180 12.48 1.21 14.59
C ASP A 180 11.34 0.26 14.24
N ILE A 181 11.70 -0.92 13.75
CA ILE A 181 10.80 -1.93 13.22
C ILE A 181 10.48 -2.88 14.37
N GLN A 182 9.21 -2.90 14.77
CA GLN A 182 8.69 -3.91 15.66
C GLN A 182 8.03 -5.03 14.84
N ILE A 183 8.48 -6.26 15.04
CA ILE A 183 7.82 -7.45 14.51
C ILE A 183 6.82 -7.97 15.54
N ARG A 184 5.55 -8.08 15.16
CA ARG A 184 4.47 -8.62 16.01
C ARG A 184 3.49 -9.47 15.21
N LEU A 185 2.65 -10.22 15.90
CA LEU A 185 1.48 -10.86 15.28
C LEU A 185 0.48 -9.79 14.83
N ALA A 186 -0.18 -10.06 13.71
CA ALA A 186 -1.27 -9.25 13.20
C ALA A 186 -2.46 -9.29 14.16
N GLU A 187 -3.08 -8.14 14.33
CA GLU A 187 -4.33 -7.94 15.05
C GLU A 187 -5.47 -7.71 14.04
N ALA A 188 -6.72 -7.75 14.51
CA ALA A 188 -7.87 -7.60 13.63
C ALA A 188 -7.87 -6.26 12.87
N ASP A 189 -7.40 -5.20 13.52
CA ASP A 189 -7.37 -3.84 12.96
C ASP A 189 -6.25 -3.65 11.91
N ASP A 190 -5.31 -4.58 11.79
CA ASP A 190 -4.26 -4.52 10.76
C ASP A 190 -4.75 -4.97 9.38
N ILE A 191 -5.95 -5.55 9.30
CA ILE A 191 -6.40 -6.33 8.15
C ILE A 191 -6.33 -5.55 6.84
N ASP A 192 -6.78 -4.30 6.82
CA ASP A 192 -6.79 -3.52 5.59
C ASP A 192 -5.38 -3.12 5.15
N GLN A 193 -4.46 -2.89 6.11
CA GLN A 193 -3.05 -2.66 5.80
C GLN A 193 -2.37 -3.92 5.23
N ILE A 194 -2.69 -5.09 5.80
CA ILE A 194 -2.21 -6.40 5.33
C ILE A 194 -2.74 -6.69 3.92
N LEU A 195 -4.03 -6.47 3.65
CA LEU A 195 -4.60 -6.66 2.32
C LEU A 195 -3.93 -5.73 1.28
N GLY A 196 -3.69 -4.47 1.64
CA GLY A 196 -2.95 -3.51 0.80
C GLY A 196 -1.51 -3.95 0.52
N LEU A 197 -0.84 -4.59 1.47
CA LEU A 197 0.48 -5.19 1.28
C LEU A 197 0.43 -6.42 0.35
N LEU A 198 -0.51 -7.33 0.58
CA LEU A 198 -0.67 -8.54 -0.25
C LEU A 198 -1.00 -8.20 -1.70
N ALA A 199 -1.69 -7.10 -1.95
CA ALA A 199 -2.00 -6.62 -3.30
C ALA A 199 -0.77 -6.09 -4.07
N LEU A 200 0.34 -5.78 -3.38
CA LEU A 200 1.63 -5.47 -4.03
C LEU A 200 2.21 -6.67 -4.77
N ILE A 201 1.85 -7.90 -4.36
CA ILE A 201 2.36 -9.13 -4.95
C ILE A 201 1.74 -9.30 -6.35
N PRO A 202 2.53 -9.35 -7.44
CA PRO A 202 1.99 -9.39 -8.80
C PRO A 202 1.00 -10.53 -9.05
N HIS A 203 1.22 -11.69 -8.42
CA HIS A 203 0.33 -12.86 -8.53
C HIS A 203 -1.04 -12.66 -7.89
N ASN A 204 -1.19 -11.70 -6.97
CA ASN A 204 -2.46 -11.44 -6.27
C ASN A 204 -3.36 -10.45 -7.03
N ARG A 205 -2.84 -9.76 -8.05
CA ARG A 205 -3.61 -8.78 -8.85
C ARG A 205 -4.76 -9.38 -9.64
N GLN A 206 -4.78 -10.70 -9.81
CA GLN A 206 -5.81 -11.42 -10.57
C GLN A 206 -6.92 -11.97 -9.67
N LEU A 207 -6.82 -11.79 -8.34
CA LEU A 207 -7.82 -12.27 -7.40
C LEU A 207 -9.13 -11.49 -7.55
N THR A 208 -10.24 -12.22 -7.53
CA THR A 208 -11.60 -11.71 -7.52
C THR A 208 -11.99 -11.21 -6.13
N ASP A 209 -13.05 -10.39 -6.04
CA ASP A 209 -13.57 -9.88 -4.76
C ASP A 209 -13.91 -11.02 -3.77
N LYS A 210 -14.44 -12.13 -4.28
CA LYS A 210 -14.75 -13.33 -3.47
C LYS A 210 -13.47 -13.98 -2.92
N GLU A 211 -12.40 -14.01 -3.71
CA GLU A 211 -11.11 -14.54 -3.26
C GLU A 211 -10.45 -13.61 -2.24
N TRP A 212 -10.54 -12.29 -2.42
CA TRP A 212 -10.10 -11.31 -1.41
C TRP A 212 -10.87 -11.43 -0.10
N ALA A 213 -12.18 -11.65 -0.15
CA ALA A 213 -12.97 -11.94 1.04
C ALA A 213 -12.50 -13.23 1.75
N ALA A 214 -12.14 -14.27 0.98
CA ALA A 214 -11.58 -15.50 1.55
C ALA A 214 -10.16 -15.32 2.12
N VAL A 215 -9.35 -14.41 1.56
CA VAL A 215 -8.07 -14.01 2.16
C VAL A 215 -8.30 -13.31 3.50
N ARG A 216 -9.25 -12.36 3.56
CA ARG A 216 -9.61 -11.64 4.79
C ARG A 216 -9.95 -12.61 5.93
N ILE A 217 -10.84 -13.56 5.66
CA ILE A 217 -11.25 -14.59 6.63
C ILE A 217 -10.04 -15.43 7.09
N ARG A 218 -9.15 -15.83 6.17
CA ARG A 218 -7.96 -16.63 6.55
C ARG A 218 -7.00 -15.87 7.45
N VAL A 219 -6.80 -14.57 7.21
CA VAL A 219 -5.93 -13.73 8.06
C VAL A 219 -6.53 -13.56 9.45
N LEU A 220 -7.84 -13.36 9.56
CA LEU A 220 -8.50 -13.04 10.83
C LEU A 220 -8.86 -14.28 11.66
N GLU A 221 -9.26 -15.37 11.01
CA GLU A 221 -9.98 -16.46 11.68
C GLU A 221 -9.30 -17.82 11.56
N SER A 222 -8.23 -17.95 10.77
CA SER A 222 -7.59 -19.26 10.59
C SER A 222 -6.68 -19.62 11.77
N PRO A 223 -6.96 -20.71 12.52
CA PRO A 223 -6.07 -21.15 13.60
C PRO A 223 -4.77 -21.80 13.08
N LEU A 224 -4.65 -21.98 11.76
CA LEU A 224 -3.51 -22.62 11.11
C LEU A 224 -2.57 -21.63 10.41
N VAL A 225 -2.96 -20.36 10.33
CA VAL A 225 -2.19 -19.30 9.67
C VAL A 225 -1.92 -18.18 10.66
N GLU A 226 -0.66 -18.01 11.02
CA GLU A 226 -0.20 -16.84 11.77
C GLU A 226 0.30 -15.79 10.77
N VAL A 227 -0.15 -14.54 10.90
CA VAL A 227 0.37 -13.43 10.08
C VAL A 227 1.22 -12.54 10.97
N TYR A 228 2.46 -12.32 10.57
CA TYR A 228 3.38 -11.40 11.21
C TYR A 228 3.42 -10.10 10.42
N VAL A 229 3.47 -8.99 11.15
CA VAL A 229 3.56 -7.64 10.61
C VAL A 229 4.82 -6.95 11.11
N ALA A 230 5.41 -6.15 10.23
CA ALA A 230 6.48 -5.22 10.55
C ALA A 230 5.82 -3.85 10.71
N GLU A 231 5.85 -3.35 11.93
CA GLU A 231 5.32 -2.05 12.30
C GLU A 231 6.47 -1.08 12.50
N VAL A 232 6.36 0.13 11.95
CA VAL A 232 7.28 1.23 12.27
C VAL A 232 6.55 2.17 13.21
N ARG A 233 7.17 2.46 14.36
CA ARG A 233 6.62 3.32 15.42
C ARG A 233 7.37 4.63 15.50
N ASP A 234 7.31 5.42 14.44
CA ASP A 234 7.64 6.83 14.51
C ASP A 234 7.16 7.45 13.20
N PRO A 235 6.24 8.41 13.22
CA PRO A 235 5.50 9.05 14.33
C PRO A 235 4.19 8.35 14.75
N LEU A 236 3.67 7.47 13.87
CA LEU A 236 2.40 6.78 13.99
C LEU A 236 2.61 5.32 13.57
N PRO A 237 2.01 4.35 14.29
CA PRO A 237 2.17 2.95 13.95
C PRO A 237 1.63 2.67 12.54
N ILE A 238 2.52 2.29 11.63
CA ILE A 238 2.15 1.87 10.28
C ILE A 238 2.70 0.48 9.99
N ILE A 239 1.89 -0.35 9.34
CA ILE A 239 2.35 -1.67 8.90
C ILE A 239 3.08 -1.54 7.56
N VAL A 240 4.39 -1.76 7.59
CA VAL A 240 5.29 -1.59 6.44
C VAL A 240 5.66 -2.89 5.75
N GLY A 241 5.30 -4.02 6.33
CA GLY A 241 5.46 -5.33 5.74
C GLY A 241 4.67 -6.41 6.48
N CYS A 242 4.44 -7.53 5.82
CA CYS A 242 3.79 -8.69 6.40
C CYS A 242 4.37 -10.00 5.84
N VAL A 243 4.24 -11.08 6.61
CA VAL A 243 4.53 -12.45 6.19
C VAL A 243 3.55 -13.41 6.83
N GLY A 244 2.98 -14.31 6.04
CA GLY A 244 2.13 -15.39 6.55
C GLY A 244 2.94 -16.67 6.83
N LEU A 245 2.67 -17.32 7.96
CA LEU A 245 3.19 -18.62 8.35
C LEU A 245 2.02 -19.60 8.52
N SER A 246 1.91 -20.59 7.64
CA SER A 246 1.00 -21.72 7.83
C SER A 246 1.71 -22.80 8.66
N ILE A 247 1.04 -23.32 9.68
CA ILE A 247 1.61 -24.34 10.57
C ILE A 247 1.03 -25.71 10.20
N VAL A 248 1.91 -26.66 9.88
CA VAL A 248 1.56 -28.04 9.58
C VAL A 248 2.11 -28.93 10.70
N ARG A 249 1.22 -29.45 11.54
CA ARG A 249 1.57 -30.37 12.62
C ARG A 249 1.48 -31.82 12.12
N GLY A 250 2.60 -32.51 12.03
CA GLY A 250 2.65 -33.94 11.80
C GLY A 250 2.53 -34.73 13.11
N LEU A 251 2.51 -36.06 13.00
CA LEU A 251 2.44 -36.98 14.15
C LEU A 251 3.75 -37.04 14.94
N THR A 252 4.88 -36.77 14.28
CA THR A 252 6.24 -36.89 14.86
C THR A 252 7.09 -35.65 14.66
N GLU A 253 6.77 -34.81 13.67
CA GLU A 253 7.51 -33.60 13.32
C GLU A 253 6.52 -32.50 12.87
N GLY A 254 6.87 -31.24 13.13
CA GLY A 254 6.15 -30.08 12.63
C GLY A 254 6.90 -29.39 11.49
N ALA A 255 6.16 -28.81 10.55
CA ALA A 255 6.72 -27.97 9.50
C ALA A 255 5.94 -26.66 9.38
N GLY A 256 6.61 -25.59 8.99
CA GLY A 256 5.99 -24.32 8.64
C GLY A 256 6.06 -24.07 7.13
N VAL A 257 5.05 -23.40 6.60
CA VAL A 257 5.05 -22.91 5.22
C VAL A 257 4.98 -21.39 5.26
N LEU A 258 6.03 -20.74 4.76
CA LEU A 258 6.02 -19.33 4.43
C LEU A 258 5.12 -19.12 3.23
N ASN A 259 4.05 -18.37 3.46
CA ASN A 259 3.07 -17.99 2.45
C ASN A 259 3.54 -16.71 1.74
N ASP A 260 2.59 -15.82 1.48
CA ASP A 260 2.85 -14.52 0.89
C ASP A 260 3.61 -13.62 1.88
N MET A 261 4.60 -12.91 1.33
CA MET A 261 5.42 -11.92 2.03
C MET A 261 5.47 -10.65 1.18
N ALA A 262 5.22 -9.51 1.81
CA ALA A 262 5.23 -8.22 1.14
C ALA A 262 5.86 -7.16 2.04
N VAL A 263 6.60 -6.23 1.43
CA VAL A 263 7.18 -5.06 2.08
C VAL A 263 6.94 -3.87 1.18
N LEU A 264 6.49 -2.75 1.77
CA LEU A 264 6.25 -1.50 1.05
C LEU A 264 7.52 -1.07 0.28
N PRO A 265 7.38 -0.61 -0.99
CA PRO A 265 8.54 -0.28 -1.83
C PRO A 265 9.57 0.62 -1.16
N ARG A 266 9.14 1.64 -0.41
CA ARG A 266 10.03 2.59 0.30
C ARG A 266 10.85 1.97 1.44
N TYR A 267 10.37 0.87 2.02
CA TYR A 267 11.02 0.10 3.09
C TYR A 267 11.77 -1.14 2.58
N GLN A 268 11.68 -1.44 1.28
CA GLN A 268 12.48 -2.50 0.69
C GLN A 268 13.97 -2.14 0.79
N ARG A 269 14.81 -3.17 0.99
CA ARG A 269 16.26 -3.04 1.19
C ARG A 269 16.66 -2.26 2.45
N ARG A 270 15.75 -2.02 3.39
CA ARG A 270 16.02 -1.43 4.72
C ARG A 270 16.00 -2.45 5.86
N GLY A 271 16.18 -3.75 5.58
CA GLY A 271 16.20 -4.81 6.60
C GLY A 271 14.83 -5.38 7.00
N VAL A 272 13.72 -4.68 6.75
CA VAL A 272 12.35 -5.13 7.12
C VAL A 272 12.05 -6.59 6.76
N GLY A 273 12.39 -7.00 5.52
CA GLY A 273 12.13 -8.38 5.10
C GLY A 273 12.94 -9.42 5.88
N ALA A 274 14.17 -9.09 6.29
CA ALA A 274 14.98 -9.98 7.09
C ALA A 274 14.40 -10.11 8.50
N GLU A 275 14.04 -8.98 9.14
CA GLU A 275 13.41 -8.95 10.46
C GLU A 275 12.10 -9.77 10.51
N LEU A 276 11.24 -9.64 9.48
CA LEU A 276 10.02 -10.45 9.36
C LEU A 276 10.33 -11.95 9.33
N LEU A 277 11.34 -12.37 8.56
CA LEU A 277 11.73 -13.77 8.48
C LEU A 277 12.39 -14.26 9.77
N GLU A 278 13.20 -13.43 10.43
CA GLU A 278 13.76 -13.77 11.73
C GLU A 278 12.67 -13.96 12.79
N GLY A 279 11.64 -13.11 12.78
CA GLY A 279 10.46 -13.26 13.64
C GLY A 279 9.74 -14.59 13.38
N VAL A 280 9.53 -14.95 12.12
CA VAL A 280 8.93 -16.24 11.74
C VAL A 280 9.83 -17.42 12.13
N MET A 281 11.14 -17.33 11.94
CA MET A 281 12.07 -18.40 12.32
C MET A 281 12.10 -18.61 13.84
N ARG A 282 12.06 -17.53 14.62
CA ARG A 282 11.95 -17.59 16.08
C ARG A 282 10.66 -18.30 16.50
N ARG A 283 9.54 -17.94 15.87
CA ARG A 283 8.27 -18.61 16.11
C ARG A 283 8.31 -20.09 15.74
N ALA A 284 8.87 -20.41 14.59
CA ALA A 284 8.99 -21.79 14.13
C ALA A 284 9.80 -22.63 15.13
N ALA A 285 10.87 -22.06 15.72
CA ALA A 285 11.62 -22.70 16.79
C ALA A 285 10.79 -22.89 18.07
N GLU A 286 10.02 -21.88 18.53
CA GLU A 286 9.11 -21.99 19.67
C GLU A 286 8.06 -23.10 19.50
N LEU A 287 7.60 -23.28 18.26
CA LEU A 287 6.62 -24.30 17.89
C LEU A 287 7.26 -25.68 17.62
N ASN A 288 8.58 -25.82 17.80
CA ASN A 288 9.35 -27.02 17.45
C ASN A 288 9.10 -27.49 16.01
N LEU A 289 9.10 -26.55 15.06
CA LEU A 289 9.03 -26.85 13.64
C LEU A 289 10.45 -27.11 13.14
N ASN A 290 10.65 -28.28 12.54
CA ASN A 290 11.98 -28.74 12.11
C ASN A 290 12.37 -28.12 10.76
N THR A 291 11.41 -27.51 10.07
CA THR A 291 11.52 -27.17 8.66
C THR A 291 10.61 -26.01 8.29
N LEU A 292 11.13 -25.08 7.48
CA LEU A 292 10.36 -24.07 6.78
C LEU A 292 10.40 -24.29 5.27
N TRP A 293 9.23 -24.25 4.67
CA TRP A 293 9.02 -24.33 3.23
C TRP A 293 8.57 -23.00 2.68
N VAL A 294 9.02 -22.62 1.49
CA VAL A 294 8.47 -21.48 0.76
C VAL A 294 8.22 -21.85 -0.70
N ASN A 295 7.05 -21.48 -1.20
CA ASN A 295 6.71 -21.72 -2.60
C ASN A 295 7.43 -20.68 -3.49
N SER A 296 8.50 -21.09 -4.15
CA SER A 296 9.34 -20.22 -4.95
C SER A 296 8.78 -19.93 -6.35
N ARG A 297 7.73 -20.66 -6.77
CA ARG A 297 7.08 -20.47 -8.09
C ARG A 297 6.36 -19.13 -8.19
N ARG A 298 5.84 -18.61 -7.07
CA ARG A 298 5.17 -17.31 -7.00
C ARG A 298 6.13 -16.16 -6.66
N ALA A 299 7.38 -16.46 -6.34
CA ALA A 299 8.40 -15.47 -5.98
C ALA A 299 9.03 -14.84 -7.22
N ASN A 300 9.19 -13.51 -7.21
CA ASN A 300 9.97 -12.80 -8.22
C ASN A 300 11.49 -13.04 -8.02
N ASP A 301 12.32 -12.63 -8.99
CA ASP A 301 13.77 -12.86 -8.93
C ASP A 301 14.44 -12.23 -7.71
N GLN A 302 13.96 -11.05 -7.29
CA GLN A 302 14.47 -10.37 -6.11
C GLN A 302 14.17 -11.15 -4.82
N ALA A 303 12.95 -11.66 -4.67
CA ALA A 303 12.54 -12.50 -3.54
C ALA A 303 13.31 -13.83 -3.52
N ARG A 304 13.51 -14.47 -4.69
CA ARG A 304 14.32 -15.68 -4.81
C ARG A 304 15.78 -15.45 -4.39
N ALA A 305 16.39 -14.35 -4.85
CA ALA A 305 17.75 -14.00 -4.47
C ALA A 305 17.88 -13.65 -2.98
N PHE A 306 16.86 -13.01 -2.40
CA PHE A 306 16.79 -12.71 -0.98
C PHE A 306 16.69 -13.98 -0.11
N LEU A 307 15.77 -14.89 -0.42
CA LEU A 307 15.60 -16.17 0.28
C LEU A 307 16.86 -17.04 0.19
N ALA A 308 17.48 -17.12 -0.99
CA ALA A 308 18.71 -17.89 -1.17
C ALA A 308 19.87 -17.40 -0.29
N LYS A 309 19.99 -16.07 -0.06
CA LYS A 309 20.99 -15.50 0.85
C LYS A 309 20.77 -15.91 2.31
N LEU A 310 19.53 -16.24 2.68
CA LEU A 310 19.15 -16.69 4.01
C LEU A 310 19.25 -18.21 4.18
N GLY A 311 19.82 -18.92 3.20
CA GLY A 311 20.07 -20.36 3.30
C GLY A 311 18.95 -21.26 2.77
N PHE A 312 17.90 -20.69 2.17
CA PHE A 312 16.88 -21.48 1.48
C PHE A 312 17.50 -22.19 0.26
N GLN A 313 17.42 -23.52 0.24
CA GLN A 313 17.95 -24.32 -0.86
C GLN A 313 17.01 -24.27 -2.06
N ARG A 314 17.60 -24.12 -3.26
CA ARG A 314 16.85 -23.86 -4.50
C ARG A 314 16.25 -25.14 -5.05
N ASP A 315 14.95 -25.29 -4.85
CA ASP A 315 14.05 -26.25 -5.52
C ASP A 315 12.73 -25.55 -5.88
N ASP A 316 11.83 -26.25 -6.59
CA ASP A 316 10.46 -25.76 -6.88
C ASP A 316 9.71 -25.33 -5.60
N MET A 317 10.00 -26.02 -4.50
CA MET A 317 9.71 -25.62 -3.14
C MET A 317 11.04 -25.38 -2.44
N MET A 318 11.31 -24.14 -2.06
CA MET A 318 12.53 -23.80 -1.35
C MET A 318 12.44 -24.25 0.11
N LEU A 319 13.55 -24.78 0.63
CA LEU A 319 13.62 -25.44 1.94
C LEU A 319 14.66 -24.79 2.85
N LEU A 320 14.29 -24.55 4.11
CA LEU A 320 15.21 -24.21 5.20
C LEU A 320 15.02 -25.19 6.35
N LYS A 321 16.09 -25.88 6.75
CA LYS A 321 16.10 -26.73 7.95
C LYS A 321 16.38 -25.85 9.17
N ILE A 322 15.53 -25.94 10.18
CA ILE A 322 15.74 -25.27 11.47
C ILE A 322 16.47 -26.29 12.36
N GLY A 323 17.66 -25.92 12.81
CA GLY A 323 18.54 -26.77 13.63
C GLY A 323 18.13 -26.80 15.09
#